data_AF-A0A0V7Z3B9-F1
#
_entry.id   AF-A0A0V7Z3B9-F1
#
_cell.length_a   1.000
_cell.length_b   1.000
_cell.length_c   1.000
_cell.angle_alpha   90.00
_cell.angle_beta   90.00
_cell.angle_gamma   90.00
#
_symmetry.space_group_name_H-M   'P 1'
#
loop_
_entity.id
_entity.type
_entity.pdbx_description
1 polymer ?
#
loop_
_entity_poly.entity_id
_entity_poly.type
_entity_poly.pdbx_seq_one_letter_code
_entity_poly.pdbx_strand_id
1 'polypeptide(L)'
;MDPETGPAIDPQAARMPEVLRLATALAEQMLAAQIMGRAISPAQFTALVSAARLLQDKDVPWPPLVQEVVHELAERMEAAGSEPDGKA
;
A
#
# COMPACT_ATOMS: atom_id res chain seq x y z
N MET A 1 35.55 -31.97 0.64
CA MET A 1 35.61 -30.49 0.72
C MET A 1 34.32 -30.02 0.12
N ASP A 2 33.31 -29.97 0.98
CA ASP A 2 31.93 -29.67 0.64
C ASP A 2 31.74 -28.14 0.57
N PRO A 3 30.79 -27.65 -0.24
CA PRO A 3 30.80 -26.30 -0.77
C PRO A 3 30.29 -25.27 0.24
N GLU A 4 31.03 -24.17 0.39
CA GLU A 4 30.61 -22.97 1.14
C GLU A 4 29.48 -22.23 0.41
N THR A 5 28.28 -22.81 0.44
CA THR A 5 27.06 -22.10 0.05
C THR A 5 26.67 -21.19 1.23
N GLY A 6 27.22 -19.98 1.26
CA GLY A 6 26.73 -18.92 2.16
C GLY A 6 25.22 -18.71 1.92
N PRO A 7 24.47 -18.24 2.94
CA PRO A 7 23.02 -18.07 2.80
C PRO A 7 22.77 -17.11 1.64
N ALA A 8 22.12 -17.62 0.58
CA ALA A 8 21.65 -16.79 -0.51
C ALA A 8 20.66 -15.80 0.08
N ILE A 9 21.10 -14.56 0.31
CA ILE A 9 20.20 -13.49 0.74
C ILE A 9 19.24 -13.27 -0.42
N ASP A 10 17.97 -13.59 -0.20
CA ASP A 10 16.92 -13.33 -1.17
C ASP A 10 16.95 -11.84 -1.56
N PRO A 11 17.31 -11.49 -2.80
CA PRO A 11 17.47 -10.08 -3.21
C PRO A 11 16.11 -9.36 -3.20
N GLN A 12 15.01 -10.10 -3.14
CA GLN A 12 13.68 -9.57 -2.92
C GLN A 12 13.46 -9.20 -1.45
N ALA A 13 13.86 -10.05 -0.49
CA ALA A 13 13.77 -9.77 0.94
C ALA A 13 14.61 -8.53 1.33
N ALA A 14 15.79 -8.38 0.73
CA ALA A 14 16.65 -7.20 0.94
C ALA A 14 16.01 -5.88 0.48
N ARG A 15 15.02 -5.91 -0.42
CA ARG A 15 14.33 -4.72 -0.94
C ARG A 15 13.06 -4.35 -0.18
N MET A 16 12.54 -5.24 0.68
CA MET A 16 11.31 -4.99 1.43
C MET A 16 11.37 -3.76 2.37
N PRO A 17 12.49 -3.45 3.04
CA PRO A 17 12.61 -2.22 3.81
C PRO A 17 12.44 -0.95 2.96
N GLU A 18 12.92 -0.96 1.72
CA GLU A 18 12.76 0.16 0.80
C GLU A 18 11.33 0.24 0.28
N VAL A 19 10.69 -0.90 -0.03
CA VAL A 19 9.25 -0.94 -0.37
C VAL A 19 8.41 -0.38 0.76
N LEU A 20 8.69 -0.76 2.02
CA LEU A 20 8.02 -0.22 3.21
C LEU A 20 8.15 1.30 3.30
N ARG A 21 9.38 1.80 3.13
CA ARG A 21 9.66 3.24 3.16
C ARG A 21 8.92 3.98 2.05
N LEU A 22 8.93 3.45 0.83
CA LEU A 22 8.23 4.03 -0.32
C LEU A 22 6.71 4.02 -0.14
N ALA A 23 6.14 2.91 0.34
CA ALA A 23 4.70 2.82 0.62
C ALA A 23 4.29 3.81 1.72
N THR A 24 5.12 3.97 2.76
CA THR A 24 4.88 4.94 3.83
C THR A 24 4.89 6.38 3.28
N ALA A 25 5.92 6.75 2.53
CA ALA A 25 6.02 8.09 1.93
C ALA A 25 4.85 8.40 0.98
N LEU A 26 4.38 7.37 0.25
CA LEU A 26 3.22 7.51 -0.63
C LEU A 26 1.93 7.69 0.16
N ALA A 27 1.73 6.93 1.25
CA ALA A 27 0.59 7.09 2.14
C ALA A 27 0.58 8.49 2.81
N GLU A 28 1.74 9.00 3.23
CA GLU A 28 1.90 10.37 3.74
C GLU A 28 1.51 11.41 2.70
N GLN A 29 1.97 11.25 1.45
CA GLN A 29 1.62 12.15 0.36
C GLN A 29 0.12 12.15 0.07
N MET A 30 -0.51 10.98 0.06
CA MET A 30 -1.95 10.84 -0.13
C MET A 30 -2.72 11.51 1.01
N LEU A 31 -2.34 11.26 2.27
CA LEU A 31 -2.97 11.92 3.42
C LEU A 31 -2.82 13.45 3.36
N ALA A 32 -1.63 13.95 3.04
CA ALA A 32 -1.40 15.38 2.87
C ALA A 32 -2.26 15.98 1.75
N ALA A 33 -2.43 15.26 0.63
CA ALA A 33 -3.32 15.69 -0.45
C ALA A 33 -4.76 15.81 0.03
N GLN A 34 -5.26 14.85 0.82
CA GLN A 34 -6.62 14.90 1.37
C GLN A 34 -6.83 16.05 2.33
N ILE A 35 -5.89 16.27 3.26
CA ILE A 35 -5.93 17.41 4.21
C ILE A 35 -6.00 18.74 3.44
N MET A 36 -5.29 18.84 2.32
CA MET A 36 -5.28 20.02 1.46
C MET A 36 -6.46 20.07 0.47
N GLY A 37 -7.40 19.14 0.53
CA GLY A 37 -8.55 19.06 -0.39
C GLY A 37 -8.16 18.78 -1.85
N ARG A 38 -6.97 18.22 -2.09
CA ARG A 38 -6.50 17.84 -3.43
C ARG A 38 -6.99 16.44 -3.77
N ALA A 39 -7.30 16.25 -5.05
CA ALA A 39 -7.60 14.93 -5.57
C ALA A 39 -6.37 14.02 -5.50
N ILE A 40 -6.57 12.80 -5.01
CA ILE A 40 -5.58 11.73 -5.10
C ILE A 40 -5.53 11.26 -6.56
N SER A 41 -4.32 11.16 -7.12
CA SER A 41 -4.15 10.62 -8.47
C SER A 41 -4.41 9.11 -8.49
N PRO A 42 -5.13 8.57 -9.50
CA PRO A 42 -5.30 7.13 -9.69
C PRO A 42 -3.97 6.36 -9.78
N ALA A 43 -2.91 7.01 -10.24
CA ALA A 43 -1.58 6.41 -10.28
C ALA A 43 -0.98 6.24 -8.88
N GLN A 44 -1.16 7.22 -7.98
CA GLN A 44 -0.72 7.13 -6.57
C GLN A 44 -1.49 6.02 -5.85
N PHE A 45 -2.81 5.95 -6.07
CA PHE A 45 -3.66 4.88 -5.59
C PHE A 45 -3.13 3.50 -6.03
N THR A 46 -2.92 3.32 -7.33
CA THR A 46 -2.51 2.03 -7.90
C THR A 46 -1.13 1.60 -7.38
N ALA A 47 -0.22 2.56 -7.24
CA ALA A 47 1.10 2.32 -6.66
C ALA A 47 1.03 1.90 -5.19
N LEU A 48 0.17 2.53 -4.38
CA LEU A 48 0.00 2.17 -2.97
C LEU A 48 -0.58 0.77 -2.83
N VAL A 49 -1.64 0.44 -3.58
CA VAL A 49 -2.25 -0.90 -3.57
C VAL A 49 -1.25 -1.97 -4.02
N SER A 50 -0.46 -1.68 -5.06
CA SER A 50 0.57 -2.60 -5.55
C SER A 50 1.67 -2.84 -4.52
N ALA A 51 2.11 -1.79 -3.83
CA ALA A 51 3.10 -1.90 -2.75
C ALA A 51 2.54 -2.67 -1.55
N ALA A 52 1.31 -2.37 -1.12
CA ALA A 52 0.64 -3.06 -0.02
C ALA A 52 0.47 -4.57 -0.31
N ARG A 53 0.05 -4.91 -1.55
CA ARG A 53 -0.04 -6.30 -2.00
C ARG A 53 1.32 -7.00 -1.99
N LEU A 54 2.36 -6.35 -2.51
CA LEU A 54 3.72 -6.91 -2.49
C LEU A 54 4.23 -7.17 -1.07
N LEU A 55 3.92 -6.30 -0.11
CA LEU A 55 4.26 -6.49 1.30
C LEU A 55 3.48 -7.65 1.91
N GLN A 56 2.19 -7.79 1.60
CA GLN A 56 1.35 -8.89 2.05
C GLN A 56 1.82 -10.24 1.49
N ASP A 57 2.14 -10.32 0.20
CA ASP A 57 2.70 -11.51 -0.47
C ASP A 57 4.05 -11.97 0.12
N LYS A 58 4.67 -11.13 0.95
CA LYS A 58 5.97 -11.39 1.59
C LYS A 58 5.85 -11.50 3.11
N ASP A 59 4.63 -11.58 3.65
CA ASP A 59 4.33 -11.61 5.09
C ASP A 59 4.96 -10.43 5.86
N VAL A 60 5.16 -9.30 5.18
CA VAL A 60 5.72 -8.09 5.79
C VAL A 60 4.56 -7.28 6.39
N PRO A 61 4.60 -6.98 7.71
CA PRO A 61 3.54 -6.23 8.35
C PRO A 61 3.47 -4.80 7.78
N TRP A 62 2.25 -4.31 7.58
CA TRP A 62 2.06 -2.96 7.07
C TRP A 62 2.33 -1.93 8.16
N PRO A 63 2.94 -0.79 7.80
CA PRO A 63 2.97 0.37 8.67
C PRO A 63 1.54 0.83 9.00
N PRO A 64 1.28 1.31 10.23
CA PRO A 64 -0.06 1.76 10.61
C PRO A 64 -0.66 2.75 9.62
N LEU A 65 0.14 3.72 9.15
CA LEU A 65 -0.32 4.72 8.18
C LEU A 65 -0.76 4.12 6.84
N VAL A 66 -0.04 3.11 6.35
CA VAL A 66 -0.39 2.43 5.09
C VAL A 66 -1.71 1.68 5.27
N GLN A 67 -1.89 1.01 6.41
CA GLN A 67 -3.13 0.32 6.75
C GLN A 67 -4.32 1.28 6.79
N GLU A 68 -4.20 2.42 7.46
CA GLU A 68 -5.27 3.41 7.56
C GLU A 68 -5.66 3.96 6.18
N VAL A 69 -4.67 4.35 5.37
CA VAL A 69 -4.93 4.89 4.03
C VAL A 69 -5.57 3.84 3.11
N VAL A 70 -5.15 2.58 3.18
CA VAL A 70 -5.75 1.49 2.40
C VAL A 70 -7.18 1.19 2.88
N HIS A 71 -7.44 1.22 4.19
CA HIS A 71 -8.76 1.00 4.77
C HIS A 71 -9.74 2.09 4.33
N GLU A 72 -9.41 3.36 4.57
CA GLU A 72 -10.26 4.50 4.21
C GLU A 72 -10.58 4.48 2.70
N LEU A 73 -9.59 4.07 1.90
CA LEU A 73 -9.73 3.97 0.48
C LEU A 73 -10.65 2.82 0.04
N ALA A 74 -10.63 1.68 0.74
CA ALA A 74 -11.58 0.60 0.54
C ALA A 74 -13.00 1.06 0.88
N GLU A 75 -13.20 1.77 1.99
CA GLU A 75 -14.51 2.32 2.38
C GLU A 75 -15.07 3.28 1.32
N ARG A 76 -14.23 4.11 0.71
CA ARG A 76 -14.64 5.04 -0.35
C ARG A 76 -15.06 4.30 -1.63
N MET A 77 -14.44 3.19 -1.95
CA MET A 77 -14.84 2.35 -3.09
C MET A 77 -16.17 1.65 -2.82
N GLU A 78 -16.37 1.13 -1.60
CA GLU A 78 -17.64 0.53 -1.18
C GLU A 78 -18.79 1.56 -1.19
N ALA A 79 -18.53 2.78 -0.70
CA ALA A 79 -19.50 3.87 -0.71
C ALA A 79 -19.82 4.37 -2.12
N ALA A 80 -18.84 4.37 -3.04
CA ALA A 80 -19.06 4.73 -4.44
C ALA A 80 -19.80 3.64 -5.23
N GLY A 81 -19.69 2.37 -4.83
CA GLY A 81 -20.43 1.24 -5.41
C GLY A 81 -21.83 1.05 -4.83
N SER A 82 -22.11 1.62 -3.66
CA SER A 82 -23.43 1.63 -3.02
C SER A 82 -24.17 2.94 -3.32
N GLU A 83 -24.61 3.13 -4.57
CA GLU A 83 -25.70 4.07 -4.82
C GLU A 83 -27.00 3.45 -4.23
N PRO A 84 -27.69 4.13 -3.29
CA PRO A 84 -29.02 3.69 -2.88
C PRO A 84 -29.99 3.99 -4.02
N ASP A 85 -30.27 2.98 -4.85
CA ASP A 85 -31.49 2.93 -5.64
C ASP A 85 -32.67 2.88 -4.65
N GLY A 86 -33.21 4.07 -4.36
CA GLY A 86 -34.14 4.27 -3.26
C GLY A 86 -35.00 5.51 -3.48
N LYS A 87 -35.56 5.65 -4.68
CA LYS A 87 -36.63 6.61 -4.94
C LYS A 87 -37.86 5.82 -5.44
N ALA A 88 -38.72 5.46 -4.50
CA ALA A 88 -40.12 5.11 -4.76
C ALA A 88 -41.00 6.34 -4.51
#